data_AF-A0A8T7DVQ0-F1
#
_entry.id   AF-A0A8T7DVQ0-F1
#
_cell.length_a   1.000
_cell.length_b   1.000
_cell.length_c   1.000
_cell.angle_alpha   90.00
_cell.angle_beta   90.00
_cell.angle_gamma   90.00
#
_symmetry.space_group_name_H-M   'P 1'
#
loop_
_entity.id
_entity.type
_entity.pdbx_description
1 polymer ?
#
loop_
_entity_poly.entity_id
_entity_poly.type
_entity_poly.pdbx_seq_one_letter_code
_entity_poly.pdbx_strand_id
1 'polypeptide(L)'
;MLRTITWMPLVLLAFQLHAEPVVVDEHSVEHIHFKRIKPNIVSFDNRVIRFSVNNSASFLLLAFDDIKNVNSVSFQWKAAGNLKKNGEQHERSRKGDDAWLRIGLILEGEPAHVPEPLLPRWMQQVRKTLKYPSNRMVYLVPGALHAPGTSWPSPFSDDVDMVSVSSSAASNGWKQVAHQFAESQRTVGLWIMADGDNTNSVFSSELRHLVID
;
A
#
# COMPACT_ATOMS: atom_id res chain seq x y z
N MET A 1 33.52 -24.65 44.36
CA MET A 1 33.03 -24.28 43.01
C MET A 1 31.53 -24.05 43.08
N LEU A 2 31.10 -22.80 43.28
CA LEU A 2 29.67 -22.44 43.25
C LEU A 2 29.24 -22.25 41.79
N ARG A 3 28.24 -23.00 41.35
CA ARG A 3 27.55 -22.78 40.07
C ARG A 3 26.52 -21.67 40.26
N THR A 4 26.77 -20.53 39.63
CA THR A 4 25.76 -19.48 39.44
C THR A 4 24.73 -19.96 38.41
N ILE A 5 23.50 -20.16 38.85
CA ILE A 5 22.34 -20.36 37.97
C ILE A 5 21.80 -18.97 37.64
N THR A 6 22.13 -18.47 36.45
CA THR A 6 21.55 -17.27 35.88
C THR A 6 20.13 -17.58 35.43
N TRP A 7 19.15 -17.10 36.19
CA TRP A 7 17.76 -17.01 35.74
C TRP A 7 17.68 -15.88 34.71
N MET A 8 17.61 -16.22 33.42
CA MET A 8 17.13 -15.28 32.40
C MET A 8 15.62 -15.11 32.62
N PRO A 9 15.10 -13.89 32.85
CA PRO A 9 13.67 -13.69 32.77
C PRO A 9 13.26 -13.82 31.30
N LEU A 10 12.44 -14.84 31.05
CA LEU A 10 11.65 -15.01 29.85
C LEU A 10 10.71 -13.80 29.74
N VAL A 11 11.08 -12.77 28.97
CA VAL A 11 10.15 -11.72 28.56
C VAL A 11 9.78 -12.00 27.11
N LEU A 12 8.74 -12.81 26.94
CA LEU A 12 8.08 -13.07 25.66
C LEU A 12 6.58 -13.01 25.90
N LEU A 13 5.88 -12.37 24.96
CA LEU A 13 4.43 -12.21 24.84
C LEU A 13 3.75 -11.21 25.78
N ALA A 14 3.62 -9.98 25.28
CA ALA A 14 2.34 -9.28 25.31
C ALA A 14 2.41 -8.19 24.24
N PHE A 15 1.67 -8.34 23.13
CA PHE A 15 1.19 -7.33 22.17
C PHE A 15 0.95 -8.01 20.80
N GLN A 16 -0.07 -8.86 20.69
CA GLN A 16 -0.63 -9.33 19.41
C GLN A 16 -2.11 -9.70 19.57
N LEU A 17 -2.92 -8.86 20.23
CA LEU A 17 -4.33 -9.18 20.46
C LEU A 17 -5.29 -8.63 19.39
N HIS A 18 -4.84 -7.83 18.41
CA HIS A 18 -5.75 -7.19 17.44
C HIS A 18 -5.26 -7.20 15.98
N ALA A 19 -4.19 -7.95 15.66
CA ALA A 19 -3.70 -8.05 14.29
C ALA A 19 -4.68 -8.84 13.42
N GLU A 20 -5.41 -8.15 12.54
CA GLU A 20 -6.40 -8.75 11.66
C GLU A 20 -5.78 -9.03 10.28
N PRO A 21 -5.72 -10.30 9.84
CA PRO A 21 -5.36 -10.59 8.47
C PRO A 21 -6.42 -9.97 7.55
N VAL A 22 -5.97 -9.14 6.62
CA VAL A 22 -6.83 -8.57 5.59
C VAL A 22 -7.01 -9.62 4.51
N VAL A 23 -8.23 -10.12 4.36
CA VAL A 23 -8.58 -10.98 3.23
C VAL A 23 -8.76 -10.10 2.01
N VAL A 24 -7.89 -10.28 1.02
CA VAL A 24 -7.97 -9.58 -0.27
C VAL A 24 -8.07 -10.63 -1.37
N ASP A 25 -9.24 -10.72 -1.97
CA ASP A 25 -9.55 -11.59 -3.11
C ASP A 25 -10.36 -10.83 -4.16
N GLU A 26 -10.69 -11.50 -5.27
CA GLU A 26 -11.38 -10.89 -6.41
C GLU A 26 -12.81 -10.43 -6.09
N HIS A 27 -13.42 -10.93 -5.02
CA HIS A 27 -14.77 -10.57 -4.60
C HIS A 27 -14.78 -9.51 -3.50
N SER A 28 -13.68 -9.38 -2.75
CA SER A 28 -13.56 -8.39 -1.69
C SER A 28 -13.14 -7.01 -2.20
N VAL A 29 -12.66 -6.88 -3.43
CA VAL A 29 -12.14 -5.62 -3.98
C VAL A 29 -12.83 -5.16 -5.24
N GLU A 30 -12.81 -3.85 -5.46
CA GLU A 30 -13.18 -3.25 -6.73
C GLU A 30 -11.92 -2.88 -7.52
N HIS A 31 -11.82 -3.34 -8.77
CA HIS A 31 -10.70 -2.99 -9.64
C HIS A 31 -10.99 -1.67 -10.37
N ILE A 32 -10.36 -0.59 -9.90
CA ILE A 32 -10.59 0.75 -10.43
C ILE A 32 -9.62 1.05 -11.58
N HIS A 33 -10.17 1.51 -12.70
CA HIS A 33 -9.42 1.80 -13.92
C HIS A 33 -9.37 3.32 -14.19
N PHE A 34 -8.21 3.81 -14.57
CA PHE A 34 -8.07 5.18 -15.01
C PHE A 34 -8.51 5.33 -16.47
N LYS A 35 -9.22 6.42 -16.80
CA LYS A 35 -9.88 6.64 -18.11
C LYS A 35 -8.95 6.50 -19.34
N ARG A 36 -7.66 6.79 -19.20
CA ARG A 36 -6.69 6.88 -20.32
C ARG A 36 -5.41 6.08 -20.10
N ILE A 37 -5.37 5.29 -19.04
CA ILE A 37 -4.21 4.46 -18.73
C ILE A 37 -4.67 3.01 -18.84
N LYS A 38 -3.87 2.20 -19.52
CA LYS A 38 -4.14 0.76 -19.62
C LYS A 38 -4.17 0.19 -18.18
N PRO A 39 -5.20 -0.58 -17.79
CA PRO A 39 -5.21 -1.21 -16.48
C PRO A 39 -4.18 -2.33 -16.40
N ASN A 40 -3.69 -2.59 -15.19
CA ASN A 40 -2.87 -3.77 -14.91
C ASN A 40 -3.69 -5.03 -15.14
N ILE A 41 -3.03 -6.12 -15.52
CA ILE A 41 -3.65 -7.45 -15.42
C ILE A 41 -3.45 -7.90 -13.98
N VAL A 42 -4.54 -8.15 -13.27
CA VAL A 42 -4.53 -8.61 -11.88
C VAL A 42 -5.05 -10.03 -11.81
N SER A 43 -4.40 -10.86 -11.01
CA SER A 43 -4.85 -12.24 -10.72
C SER A 43 -4.70 -12.54 -9.24
N PHE A 44 -5.60 -13.39 -8.73
CA PHE A 44 -5.62 -13.84 -7.35
C PHE A 44 -5.42 -15.36 -7.37
N ASP A 45 -4.37 -15.83 -6.71
CA ASP A 45 -4.10 -17.27 -6.57
C ASP A 45 -3.50 -17.55 -5.20
N ASN A 46 -4.05 -18.53 -4.47
CA ASN A 46 -3.52 -18.96 -3.17
C ASN A 46 -3.20 -17.81 -2.20
N ARG A 47 -4.12 -16.82 -2.09
CA ARG A 47 -3.96 -15.59 -1.27
C ARG A 47 -2.79 -14.67 -1.69
N VAL A 48 -2.31 -14.84 -2.92
CA VAL A 48 -1.34 -13.96 -3.57
C VAL A 48 -2.08 -13.11 -4.59
N ILE A 49 -1.92 -11.79 -4.50
CA ILE A 49 -2.32 -10.86 -5.55
C ILE A 49 -1.12 -10.66 -6.45
N ARG A 50 -1.28 -10.89 -7.75
CA ARG A 50 -0.26 -10.61 -8.75
C ARG A 50 -0.73 -9.51 -9.69
N PHE A 51 0.08 -8.47 -9.79
CA PHE A 51 -0.02 -7.41 -10.77
C PHE A 51 0.97 -7.68 -11.91
N SER A 52 0.48 -7.76 -13.14
CA SER A 52 1.31 -7.71 -14.34
C SER A 52 1.21 -6.32 -14.94
N VAL A 53 2.31 -5.60 -14.89
CA VAL A 53 2.45 -4.20 -15.30
C VAL A 53 3.17 -4.14 -16.64
N ASN A 54 2.55 -3.50 -17.62
CA ASN A 54 3.16 -3.24 -18.92
C ASN A 54 2.65 -1.90 -19.43
N ASN A 55 3.40 -0.84 -19.07
CA ASN A 55 3.02 0.55 -19.30
C ASN A 55 1.57 0.81 -18.89
N SER A 56 1.25 0.41 -17.66
CA SER A 56 -0.12 0.30 -17.16
C SER A 56 -0.20 0.74 -15.71
N ALA A 57 -1.39 1.20 -15.32
CA ALA A 57 -1.72 1.59 -13.96
C ALA A 57 -3.20 1.33 -13.71
N SER A 58 -3.49 0.78 -12.53
CA SER A 58 -4.82 0.59 -11.98
C SER A 58 -4.66 0.18 -10.52
N PHE A 59 -5.74 0.20 -9.75
CA PHE A 59 -5.67 -0.17 -8.35
C PHE A 59 -6.85 -1.01 -7.91
N LEU A 60 -6.62 -1.78 -6.85
CA LEU A 60 -7.66 -2.50 -6.13
C LEU A 60 -8.08 -1.64 -4.94
N LEU A 61 -9.38 -1.39 -4.84
CA LEU A 61 -10.00 -0.69 -3.74
C LEU A 61 -10.70 -1.71 -2.84
N LEU A 62 -10.32 -1.75 -1.56
CA LEU A 62 -11.01 -2.48 -0.52
C LEU A 62 -11.67 -1.48 0.42
N ALA A 63 -12.99 -1.34 0.39
CA ALA A 63 -13.72 -0.53 1.37
C ALA A 63 -13.91 -1.33 2.66
N PHE A 64 -13.75 -0.69 3.82
CA PHE A 64 -14.08 -1.31 5.10
C PHE A 64 -15.55 -1.12 5.45
N ASP A 65 -16.09 -2.08 6.20
CA ASP A 65 -17.44 -2.01 6.73
C ASP A 65 -17.58 -0.93 7.81
N ASP A 66 -16.52 -0.74 8.60
CA ASP A 66 -16.37 0.24 9.68
C ASP A 66 -15.02 0.96 9.58
N ILE A 67 -14.91 2.11 10.25
CA ILE A 67 -13.65 2.85 10.38
C ILE A 67 -12.70 2.05 11.29
N LYS A 68 -11.51 1.71 10.79
CA LYS A 68 -10.47 1.00 11.54
C LYS A 68 -9.39 1.94 12.04
N ASN A 69 -8.97 1.76 13.28
CA ASN A 69 -7.79 2.44 13.84
C ASN A 69 -6.56 1.58 13.55
N VAL A 70 -5.76 1.98 12.56
CA VAL A 70 -4.58 1.22 12.11
C VAL A 70 -3.32 1.82 12.70
N ASN A 71 -2.69 1.08 13.60
CA ASN A 71 -1.42 1.37 14.24
C ASN A 71 -0.23 0.83 13.43
N SER A 72 -0.41 -0.29 12.73
CA SER A 72 0.64 -0.93 11.95
C SER A 72 0.10 -1.65 10.71
N VAL A 73 0.98 -1.78 9.71
CA VAL A 73 0.72 -2.59 8.51
C VAL A 73 1.91 -3.51 8.30
N SER A 74 1.64 -4.77 8.02
CA SER A 74 2.66 -5.72 7.58
C SER A 74 2.20 -6.51 6.37
N PHE A 75 3.15 -6.85 5.51
CA PHE A 75 2.88 -7.64 4.31
C PHE A 75 4.16 -8.23 3.73
N GLN A 76 3.98 -9.20 2.84
CA GLN A 76 5.06 -9.72 2.01
C GLN A 76 4.87 -9.30 0.57
N TRP A 77 5.96 -8.90 -0.07
CA TRP A 77 5.95 -8.55 -1.47
C TRP A 77 7.13 -9.15 -2.23
N LYS A 78 6.96 -9.29 -3.53
CA LYS A 78 8.00 -9.74 -4.45
C LYS A 78 7.79 -9.03 -5.78
N ALA A 79 8.87 -8.68 -6.47
CA ALA A 79 8.79 -8.09 -7.79
C ALA A 79 9.93 -8.57 -8.69
N ALA A 80 9.68 -8.55 -9.99
CA ALA A 80 10.64 -8.90 -11.03
C ALA A 80 10.35 -8.12 -12.31
N GLY A 81 11.37 -7.85 -13.12
CA GLY A 81 11.26 -7.05 -14.33
C GLY A 81 12.00 -5.72 -14.22
N ASN A 82 11.53 -4.70 -14.94
CA ASN A 82 12.21 -3.42 -15.07
C ASN A 82 11.31 -2.26 -14.64
N LEU A 83 11.63 -1.68 -13.48
CA LEU A 83 11.08 -0.40 -13.00
C LEU A 83 12.11 0.71 -13.26
N LYS A 84 11.77 1.64 -14.14
CA LYS A 84 12.68 2.69 -14.64
C LYS A 84 12.64 3.93 -13.76
N LYS A 85 13.37 3.91 -12.63
CA LYS A 85 13.52 5.06 -11.74
C LYS A 85 14.97 5.53 -11.67
N ASN A 86 15.16 6.85 -11.62
CA ASN A 86 16.48 7.50 -11.72
C ASN A 86 16.89 8.26 -10.45
N GLY A 87 16.35 7.88 -9.29
CA GLY A 87 16.66 8.48 -7.98
C GLY A 87 15.44 9.10 -7.30
N GLU A 88 15.64 9.53 -6.06
CA GLU A 88 14.62 10.15 -5.19
C GLU A 88 13.92 11.36 -5.82
N GLN A 89 14.67 12.24 -6.47
CA GLN A 89 14.08 13.42 -7.12
C GLN A 89 13.17 13.05 -8.29
N HIS A 90 13.43 11.92 -8.93
CA HIS A 90 12.56 11.42 -10.00
C HIS A 90 11.23 10.92 -9.43
N GLU A 91 11.27 10.18 -8.31
CA GLU A 91 10.08 9.69 -7.59
C GLU A 91 9.19 10.83 -7.06
N ARG A 92 9.79 11.97 -6.70
CA ARG A 92 9.05 13.19 -6.32
C ARG A 92 8.37 13.90 -7.48
N SER A 93 8.58 13.46 -8.72
CA SER A 93 8.06 14.12 -9.92
C SER A 93 7.00 13.27 -10.61
N ARG A 94 6.02 13.91 -11.26
CA ARG A 94 5.00 13.20 -12.06
C ARG A 94 5.57 12.29 -13.16
N LYS A 95 6.82 12.51 -13.58
CA LYS A 95 7.47 11.70 -14.61
C LYS A 95 8.08 10.41 -14.07
N GLY A 96 8.29 10.33 -12.76
CA GLY A 96 8.93 9.19 -12.11
C GLY A 96 8.09 8.56 -11.00
N ASP A 97 6.80 8.89 -10.91
CA ASP A 97 5.87 8.37 -9.91
C ASP A 97 5.37 6.95 -10.28
N ASP A 98 6.31 6.07 -10.63
CA ASP A 98 6.06 4.63 -10.79
C ASP A 98 6.56 3.87 -9.54
N ALA A 99 5.91 2.77 -9.19
CA ALA A 99 6.26 2.00 -8.01
C ALA A 99 5.98 0.50 -8.21
N TRP A 100 6.86 -0.35 -7.67
CA TRP A 100 6.66 -1.79 -7.65
C TRP A 100 5.32 -2.16 -7.01
N LEU A 101 5.01 -1.51 -5.90
CA LEU A 101 3.79 -1.71 -5.12
C LEU A 101 3.57 -0.46 -4.27
N ARG A 102 2.31 -0.08 -4.04
CA ARG A 102 1.90 0.85 -2.99
C ARG A 102 0.74 0.23 -2.22
N ILE A 103 0.82 0.29 -0.89
CA ILE A 103 -0.30 -0.03 0.01
C ILE A 103 -0.77 1.28 0.62
N GLY A 104 -1.91 1.77 0.16
CA GLY A 104 -2.53 3.02 0.59
C GLY A 104 -3.54 2.77 1.69
N LEU A 105 -3.44 3.51 2.79
CA LEU A 105 -4.48 3.63 3.79
C LEU A 105 -5.32 4.86 3.43
N ILE A 106 -6.59 4.65 3.13
CA ILE A 106 -7.53 5.73 2.83
C ILE A 106 -8.05 6.25 4.16
N LEU A 107 -7.72 7.48 4.50
CA LEU A 107 -8.00 8.04 5.83
C LEU A 107 -9.36 8.72 5.85
N GLU A 108 -10.09 8.52 6.95
CA GLU A 108 -11.35 9.20 7.21
C GLU A 108 -11.15 10.72 7.22
N GLY A 109 -12.07 11.44 6.57
CA GLY A 109 -12.14 12.88 6.66
C GLY A 109 -13.06 13.47 5.58
N GLU A 110 -13.52 14.69 5.80
CA GLU A 110 -14.41 15.37 4.87
C GLU A 110 -13.65 15.81 3.61
N PRO A 111 -14.03 15.34 2.41
CA PRO A 111 -13.38 15.76 1.17
C PRO A 111 -13.71 17.22 0.86
N ALA A 112 -12.85 17.85 0.05
CA ALA A 112 -13.18 19.14 -0.54
C ALA A 112 -14.53 19.03 -1.29
N HIS A 113 -15.38 20.05 -1.12
CA HIS A 113 -16.68 20.15 -1.76
C HIS A 113 -16.53 20.41 -3.26
N VAL A 114 -16.23 19.34 -4.00
CA VAL A 114 -16.24 19.30 -5.47
C VAL A 114 -17.51 18.59 -5.91
N PRO A 115 -18.38 19.24 -6.70
CA PRO A 115 -19.59 18.62 -7.24
C PRO A 115 -19.26 17.36 -8.05
N GLU A 116 -20.00 16.27 -7.80
CA GLU A 116 -19.81 14.96 -8.46
C GLU A 116 -19.65 15.02 -9.99
N PRO A 117 -20.43 15.81 -10.76
CA PRO A 117 -20.28 15.85 -12.22
C PRO A 117 -18.91 16.34 -12.72
N LEU A 118 -18.15 17.04 -11.88
CA LEU A 118 -16.82 17.57 -12.22
C LEU A 118 -15.69 16.60 -11.84
N LEU A 119 -15.99 15.56 -11.06
CA LEU A 119 -14.98 14.58 -10.67
C LEU A 119 -14.66 13.64 -11.84
N PRO A 120 -13.39 13.21 -11.96
CA PRO A 120 -13.05 12.05 -12.78
C PRO A 120 -13.88 10.82 -12.38
N ARG A 121 -14.31 10.02 -13.37
CA ARG A 121 -15.14 8.82 -13.14
C ARG A 121 -14.57 7.86 -12.10
N TRP A 122 -13.25 7.68 -12.07
CA TRP A 122 -12.60 6.82 -11.10
C TRP A 122 -12.75 7.35 -9.67
N MET A 123 -12.76 8.68 -9.46
CA MET A 123 -13.01 9.29 -8.15
C MET A 123 -14.46 9.13 -7.72
N GLN A 124 -15.41 9.28 -8.64
CA GLN A 124 -16.83 9.03 -8.38
C GLN A 124 -17.04 7.57 -7.95
N GLN A 125 -16.35 6.64 -8.62
CA GLN A 125 -16.39 5.22 -8.27
C GLN A 125 -15.85 4.99 -6.85
N VAL A 126 -14.66 5.51 -6.53
CA VAL A 126 -14.11 5.44 -5.16
C VAL A 126 -15.09 5.98 -4.12
N ARG A 127 -15.65 7.17 -4.34
CA ARG A 127 -16.63 7.77 -3.40
C ARG A 127 -17.89 6.93 -3.22
N LYS A 128 -18.32 6.24 -4.26
CA LYS A 128 -19.49 5.35 -4.21
C LYS A 128 -19.18 4.03 -3.48
N THR A 129 -17.96 3.51 -3.62
CA THR A 129 -17.55 2.24 -3.02
C THR A 129 -17.24 2.38 -1.54
N LEU A 130 -16.64 3.49 -1.12
CA LEU A 130 -16.36 3.77 0.29
C LEU A 130 -17.66 4.03 1.06
N LYS A 131 -17.75 3.48 2.28
CA LYS A 131 -18.90 3.71 3.18
C LYS A 131 -18.78 4.98 4.02
N TYR A 132 -17.57 5.50 4.14
CA TYR A 132 -17.25 6.68 4.95
C TYR A 132 -16.47 7.69 4.08
N PRO A 133 -16.62 9.00 4.36
CA PRO A 133 -15.89 10.02 3.65
C PRO A 133 -14.38 9.92 3.94
N SER A 134 -13.58 10.26 2.93
CA SER A 134 -12.13 10.31 3.02
C SER A 134 -11.58 11.55 2.33
N ASN A 135 -10.53 12.13 2.88
CA ASN A 135 -9.86 13.29 2.28
C ASN A 135 -8.34 13.17 2.18
N ARG A 136 -7.73 12.14 2.80
CA ARG A 136 -6.29 11.93 2.80
C ARG A 136 -5.95 10.47 2.57
N MET A 137 -4.71 10.23 2.18
CA MET A 137 -4.17 8.89 2.01
C MET A 137 -2.70 8.83 2.39
N VAL A 138 -2.29 7.72 2.99
CA VAL A 138 -0.88 7.41 3.23
C VAL A 138 -0.50 6.17 2.46
N TYR A 139 0.46 6.28 1.54
CA TYR A 139 1.03 5.16 0.82
C TYR A 139 2.29 4.63 1.50
N LEU A 140 2.31 3.33 1.74
CA LEU A 140 3.54 2.60 2.05
C LEU A 140 4.16 2.09 0.74
N VAL A 141 5.37 2.54 0.45
CA VAL A 141 6.05 2.32 -0.84
C VAL A 141 7.33 1.50 -0.63
N PRO A 142 7.26 0.16 -0.69
CA PRO A 142 8.45 -0.66 -0.58
C PRO A 142 9.32 -0.56 -1.85
N GLY A 143 10.64 -0.57 -1.67
CA GLY A 143 11.58 -0.43 -2.79
C GLY A 143 11.56 0.94 -3.47
N ALA A 144 11.08 1.97 -2.75
CA ALA A 144 11.37 3.36 -3.08
C ALA A 144 12.88 3.61 -3.03
N LEU A 145 13.33 4.62 -3.79
CA LEU A 145 14.72 5.05 -3.79
C LEU A 145 15.02 6.01 -2.63
N HIS A 146 13.97 6.51 -1.96
CA HIS A 146 14.08 7.23 -0.70
C HIS A 146 14.54 6.34 0.44
N ALA A 147 15.33 6.91 1.36
CA ALA A 147 15.70 6.25 2.60
C ALA A 147 14.46 5.79 3.39
N PRO A 148 14.45 4.57 3.95
CA PRO A 148 13.32 4.09 4.74
C PRO A 148 12.93 5.03 5.89
N GLY A 149 11.63 5.21 6.10
CA GLY A 149 11.05 6.16 7.06
C GLY A 149 10.87 7.58 6.51
N THR A 150 11.45 7.89 5.35
CA THR A 150 11.23 9.19 4.68
C THR A 150 9.80 9.28 4.16
N SER A 151 9.17 10.42 4.37
CA SER A 151 7.87 10.78 3.78
C SER A 151 8.01 11.89 2.74
N TRP A 152 7.15 11.90 1.72
CA TRP A 152 7.02 12.98 0.76
C TRP A 152 5.61 13.06 0.17
N PRO A 153 5.14 14.25 -0.25
CA PRO A 153 3.84 14.37 -0.89
C PRO A 153 3.84 13.74 -2.28
N SER A 154 2.68 13.24 -2.71
CA SER A 154 2.48 12.80 -4.09
C SER A 154 2.62 13.96 -5.06
N PRO A 155 3.27 13.77 -6.23
CA PRO A 155 3.35 14.83 -7.24
C PRO A 155 2.00 15.16 -7.91
N PHE A 156 0.95 14.38 -7.61
CA PHE A 156 -0.40 14.60 -8.11
C PHE A 156 -1.34 15.26 -7.09
N SER A 157 -1.05 15.15 -5.79
CA SER A 157 -1.89 15.71 -4.72
C SER A 157 -1.12 15.80 -3.40
N ASP A 158 -1.24 16.94 -2.73
CA ASP A 158 -0.68 17.17 -1.40
C ASP A 158 -1.49 16.47 -0.28
N ASP A 159 -2.66 15.90 -0.61
CA ASP A 159 -3.48 15.11 0.32
C ASP A 159 -3.00 13.64 0.43
N VAL A 160 -1.99 13.28 -0.36
CA VAL A 160 -1.42 11.94 -0.42
C VAL A 160 0.03 11.98 0.02
N ASP A 161 0.31 11.37 1.17
CA ASP A 161 1.66 11.19 1.69
C ASP A 161 2.22 9.84 1.23
N MET A 162 3.42 9.82 0.67
CA MET A 162 4.18 8.62 0.36
C MET A 162 5.26 8.37 1.40
N VAL A 163 5.34 7.14 1.92
CA VAL A 163 6.29 6.72 2.94
C VAL A 163 7.13 5.59 2.40
N SER A 164 8.45 5.79 2.37
CA SER A 164 9.40 4.72 2.03
C SER A 164 9.46 3.73 3.19
N VAL A 165 9.19 2.46 2.93
CA VAL A 165 9.23 1.42 3.94
C VAL A 165 10.38 0.46 3.71
N SER A 166 11.06 0.10 4.79
CA SER A 166 12.13 -0.90 4.75
C SER A 166 11.55 -2.27 4.43
N SER A 167 12.38 -3.12 3.85
CA SER A 167 12.03 -4.51 3.56
C SER A 167 13.17 -5.43 3.97
N SER A 168 12.86 -6.46 4.74
CA SER A 168 13.82 -7.52 5.08
C SER A 168 13.62 -8.73 4.17
N ALA A 169 14.67 -9.52 3.96
CA ALA A 169 14.55 -10.76 3.19
C ALA A 169 13.66 -11.77 3.92
N ALA A 170 12.78 -12.44 3.16
CA ALA A 170 12.02 -13.60 3.59
C ALA A 170 12.34 -14.80 2.68
N SER A 171 11.68 -15.94 2.89
CA SER A 171 11.92 -17.16 2.12
C SER A 171 11.53 -17.01 0.65
N ASN A 172 12.24 -17.73 -0.25
CA ASN A 172 11.88 -17.88 -1.67
C ASN A 172 11.79 -16.56 -2.48
N GLY A 173 12.62 -15.58 -2.11
CA GLY A 173 12.70 -14.28 -2.78
C GLY A 173 11.58 -13.30 -2.42
N TRP A 174 10.74 -13.65 -1.45
CA TRP A 174 9.82 -12.70 -0.85
C TRP A 174 10.58 -11.74 0.06
N LYS A 175 10.01 -10.55 0.23
CA LYS A 175 10.48 -9.54 1.16
C LYS A 175 9.37 -9.22 2.15
N GLN A 176 9.71 -9.06 3.42
CA GLN A 176 8.78 -8.71 4.48
C GLN A 176 8.86 -7.21 4.77
N VAL A 177 7.69 -6.58 4.89
CA VAL A 177 7.52 -5.22 5.40
C VAL A 177 6.77 -5.29 6.72
N ALA A 178 7.20 -4.49 7.69
CA ALA A 178 6.45 -4.18 8.91
C ALA A 178 6.64 -2.69 9.19
N HIS A 179 5.54 -1.94 9.16
CA HIS A 179 5.55 -0.50 9.38
C HIS A 179 4.64 -0.14 10.55
N GLN A 180 5.20 0.59 11.51
CA GLN A 180 4.48 1.11 12.66
C GLN A 180 4.26 2.61 12.45
N PHE A 181 3.01 3.06 12.57
CA PHE A 181 2.70 4.47 12.57
C PHE A 181 2.97 5.08 13.95
N ALA A 182 3.41 6.34 13.95
CA ALA A 182 3.61 7.11 15.19
C ALA A 182 2.27 7.42 15.88
N GLU A 183 1.21 7.60 15.08
CA GLU A 183 -0.16 7.82 15.53
C GLU A 183 -1.10 6.84 14.82
N SER A 184 -2.16 6.42 15.49
CA SER A 184 -3.18 5.55 14.88
C SER A 184 -3.86 6.24 13.69
N GLN A 185 -3.92 5.53 12.56
CA GLN A 185 -4.52 6.02 11.32
C GLN A 185 -5.99 5.58 11.24
N ARG A 186 -6.93 6.53 11.33
CA ARG A 186 -8.37 6.27 11.11
C ARG A 186 -8.62 5.98 9.64
N THR A 187 -8.77 4.71 9.32
CA THR A 187 -8.73 4.17 7.95
C THR A 187 -10.10 3.64 7.55
N VAL A 188 -10.60 4.03 6.38
CA VAL A 188 -11.92 3.64 5.84
C VAL A 188 -11.82 2.61 4.71
N GLY A 189 -10.60 2.32 4.27
CA GLY A 189 -10.33 1.33 3.22
C GLY A 189 -8.87 1.28 2.83
N LEU A 190 -8.54 0.35 1.94
CA LEU A 190 -7.20 0.19 1.38
C LEU A 190 -7.19 0.41 -0.13
N TRP A 191 -6.10 0.99 -0.60
CA TRP A 191 -5.77 1.17 -2.01
C TRP A 191 -4.50 0.38 -2.32
N ILE A 192 -4.59 -0.67 -3.13
CA ILE A 192 -3.45 -1.52 -3.47
C ILE A 192 -3.14 -1.34 -4.96
N MET A 193 -1.94 -0.86 -5.28
CA MET A 193 -1.56 -0.59 -6.67
C MET A 193 -0.12 -0.95 -6.98
N ALA A 194 0.14 -1.22 -8.25
CA ALA A 194 1.45 -1.24 -8.85
C ALA A 194 1.41 -0.33 -10.08
N ASP A 195 2.47 0.43 -10.31
CA ASP A 195 2.44 1.55 -11.26
C ASP A 195 3.64 1.57 -12.19
N GLY A 196 3.39 1.80 -13.47
CA GLY A 196 4.41 1.71 -14.51
C GLY A 196 4.12 2.54 -15.76
N ASP A 197 3.11 3.41 -15.73
CA ASP A 197 2.66 4.17 -16.89
C ASP A 197 3.50 5.43 -17.15
N ASN A 198 4.11 6.01 -16.12
CA ASN A 198 4.85 7.27 -16.26
C ASN A 198 6.23 7.06 -16.91
N THR A 199 6.89 5.94 -16.62
CA THR A 199 8.25 5.66 -17.09
C THR A 199 8.30 4.59 -18.19
N ASN A 200 7.15 4.08 -18.63
CA ASN A 200 7.03 2.91 -19.51
C ASN A 200 7.71 1.67 -18.91
N SER A 201 7.43 1.41 -17.64
CA SER A 201 7.95 0.26 -16.91
C SER A 201 7.19 -1.01 -17.24
N VAL A 202 7.88 -2.15 -17.17
CA VAL A 202 7.33 -3.48 -17.47
C VAL A 202 7.83 -4.45 -16.41
N PHE A 203 6.90 -4.94 -15.59
CA PHE A 203 7.24 -5.80 -14.47
C PHE A 203 6.06 -6.61 -13.94
N SER A 204 6.36 -7.56 -13.06
CA SER A 204 5.39 -8.20 -12.18
C SER A 204 5.62 -7.82 -10.74
N SER A 205 4.55 -7.62 -9.98
CA SER A 205 4.58 -7.40 -8.54
C SER A 205 3.58 -8.31 -7.86
N GLU A 206 3.95 -8.87 -6.73
CA GLU A 206 3.14 -9.80 -5.96
C GLU A 206 3.03 -9.32 -4.51
N LEU A 207 1.85 -9.51 -3.92
CA LEU A 207 1.51 -9.17 -2.54
C LEU A 207 0.84 -10.37 -1.87
N ARG A 208 1.21 -10.66 -0.63
CA ARG A 208 0.51 -11.64 0.23
C ARG A 208 0.65 -11.30 1.70
N HIS A 209 -0.16 -11.98 2.52
CA HIS A 209 -0.13 -11.86 3.99
C HIS A 209 -0.24 -10.40 4.47
N LEU A 210 -1.16 -9.63 3.86
CA LEU A 210 -1.44 -8.27 4.30
C LEU A 210 -2.20 -8.33 5.63
N VAL A 211 -1.67 -7.64 6.64
CA VAL A 211 -2.22 -7.56 7.99
C VAL A 211 -2.22 -6.10 8.41
N ILE A 212 -3.30 -5.68 9.06
CA ILE A 212 -3.44 -4.39 9.74
C ILE A 212 -3.75 -4.64 11.21
N ASP A 213 -3.18 -3.83 12.08
CA ASP A 213 -3.36 -3.81 13.55
C ASP A 213 -3.42 -2.36 14.02
#